data_AF-A0A850TNQ6-F1
#
_entry.id   AF-A0A850TNQ6-F1
#
_cell.length_a   1.000
_cell.length_b   1.000
_cell.length_c   1.000
_cell.angle_alpha   90.00
_cell.angle_beta   90.00
_cell.angle_gamma   90.00
#
_symmetry.space_group_name_H-M   'P 1'
#
loop_
_entity.id
_entity.type
_entity.pdbx_description
1 polymer ?
#
loop_
_entity_poly.entity_id
_entity_poly.type
_entity_poly.pdbx_seq_one_letter_code
_entity_poly.pdbx_strand_id
1 'polypeptide(L)'
;MFIFSTPPDNLSIQEFQKNESIDVEVVQLISTEILPYANFIPKEFVGQIMTMLNKGSIHSQSSSFTEAEIDIRMREEFSKVCFETLLQFSFSNKVTTPQEGYISRMALSVLLKRSQDVLHRYIEDERLSGKCPLPRQQVTEIIFVLKAVSTLIDSLKKTQPENVDANTWAQVIALYPTLVECITCSSSEVCSALKEALVPFKDFMHPPASKVQNGES
;
A
#
# COMPACT_ATOMS: atom_id res chain seq x y z
N MET A 1 24.49 6.75 6.74
CA MET A 1 23.29 6.82 5.88
C MET A 1 22.12 6.44 6.76
N PHE A 2 21.31 7.42 7.18
CA PHE A 2 20.08 7.11 7.92
C PHE A 2 19.06 6.59 6.89
N ILE A 3 18.33 5.54 7.28
CA ILE A 3 17.64 4.51 6.46
C ILE A 3 16.60 5.06 5.44
N PHE A 4 16.39 6.37 5.36
CA PHE A 4 15.36 6.97 4.50
C PHE A 4 15.78 8.30 3.86
N SER A 5 17.08 8.58 3.78
CA SER A 5 17.59 9.72 3.02
C SER A 5 17.64 9.39 1.53
N THR A 6 17.27 10.35 0.68
CA THR A 6 17.50 10.26 -0.76
C THR A 6 18.97 9.91 -0.99
N PRO A 7 19.28 8.82 -1.72
CA PRO A 7 20.65 8.45 -1.98
C PRO A 7 21.36 9.61 -2.70
N PRO A 8 22.61 9.92 -2.35
CA PRO A 8 23.39 10.95 -3.04
C PRO A 8 23.43 10.70 -4.55
N ASP A 9 23.28 11.77 -5.34
CA ASP A 9 23.17 11.66 -6.80
C ASP A 9 24.42 11.06 -7.47
N ASN A 10 25.55 11.05 -6.77
CA ASN A 10 26.86 10.59 -7.24
C ASN A 10 27.19 9.11 -6.92
N LEU A 11 26.27 8.33 -6.37
CA LEU A 11 26.53 6.90 -6.11
C LEU A 11 26.62 6.10 -7.41
N SER A 12 27.46 5.07 -7.42
CA SER A 12 27.45 4.06 -8.50
C SER A 12 26.21 3.17 -8.42
N ILE A 13 25.87 2.50 -9.54
CA ILE A 13 24.77 1.53 -9.59
C ILE A 13 24.96 0.39 -8.58
N GLN A 14 26.19 -0.11 -8.44
CA GLN A 14 26.50 -1.20 -7.49
C GLN A 14 26.29 -0.77 -6.03
N GLU A 15 26.69 0.44 -5.67
CA GLU A 15 26.46 0.99 -4.32
C GLU A 15 24.98 1.21 -4.07
N PHE A 16 24.23 1.66 -5.07
CA PHE A 16 22.79 1.79 -4.98
C PHE A 16 22.10 0.46 -4.67
N GLN A 17 22.40 -0.59 -5.45
CA GLN A 17 21.84 -1.93 -5.23
C GLN A 17 22.23 -2.50 -3.87
N LYS A 18 23.47 -2.26 -3.42
CA LYS A 18 23.91 -2.66 -2.09
C LYS A 18 23.13 -1.95 -0.99
N ASN A 19 22.90 -0.65 -1.12
CA ASN A 19 22.08 0.11 -0.17
C ASN A 19 20.63 -0.39 -0.15
N GLU A 20 20.07 -0.71 -1.32
CA GLU A 20 18.74 -1.30 -1.41
C GLU A 20 18.65 -2.63 -0.67
N SER A 21 19.63 -3.53 -0.89
CA SER A 21 19.70 -4.82 -0.20
C SER A 21 19.74 -4.68 1.32
N ILE A 22 20.52 -3.73 1.84
CA ILE A 22 20.60 -3.48 3.28
C ILE A 22 19.25 -3.03 3.83
N ASP A 23 18.57 -2.12 3.15
CA ASP A 23 17.28 -1.63 3.63
C ASP A 23 16.19 -2.71 3.52
N VAL A 24 16.27 -3.61 2.52
CA VAL A 24 15.42 -4.82 2.45
C VAL A 24 15.65 -5.72 3.67
N GLU A 25 16.91 -5.99 4.03
CA GLU A 25 17.24 -6.78 5.22
C GLU A 25 16.71 -6.13 6.51
N VAL A 26 16.76 -4.80 6.61
CA VAL A 26 16.19 -4.06 7.74
C VAL A 26 14.68 -4.24 7.83
N VAL A 27 13.95 -4.16 6.71
CA VAL A 27 12.50 -4.37 6.71
C VAL A 27 12.15 -5.81 7.09
N GLN A 28 12.91 -6.79 6.59
CA GLN A 28 12.75 -8.18 6.97
C GLN A 28 12.97 -8.38 8.47
N LEU A 29 14.04 -7.81 9.04
CA LEU A 29 14.30 -7.84 10.48
C LEU A 29 13.13 -7.23 11.28
N ILE A 30 12.61 -6.09 10.84
CA ILE A 30 11.44 -5.45 11.47
C ILE A 30 10.24 -6.41 11.43
N SER A 31 10.00 -7.06 10.29
CA SER A 31 8.88 -7.97 10.08
C SER A 31 8.98 -9.26 10.91
N THR A 32 10.17 -9.85 11.05
CA THR A 32 10.35 -11.16 11.70
C THR A 32 10.73 -11.06 13.18
N GLU A 33 11.46 -10.02 13.58
CA GLU A 33 12.05 -9.93 14.94
C GLU A 33 11.45 -8.80 15.79
N ILE A 34 10.77 -7.82 15.20
CA ILE A 34 10.26 -6.66 15.95
C ILE A 34 8.73 -6.69 16.05
N LEU A 35 8.05 -6.63 14.91
CA LEU A 35 6.60 -6.55 14.86
C LEU A 35 5.87 -7.77 15.47
N PRO A 36 6.39 -9.01 15.45
CA PRO A 36 5.78 -10.14 16.14
C PRO A 36 5.75 -9.98 17.66
N TYR A 37 6.63 -9.15 18.23
CA TYR A 37 6.69 -8.85 19.66
C TYR A 37 6.14 -7.46 19.99
N ALA A 38 5.36 -6.87 19.09
CA ALA A 38 4.88 -5.50 19.23
C ALA A 38 4.07 -5.23 20.51
N ASN A 39 3.55 -6.26 21.18
CA ASN A 39 2.90 -6.18 22.50
C ASN A 39 3.81 -5.64 23.61
N PHE A 40 5.13 -5.77 23.46
CA PHE A 40 6.12 -5.27 24.40
C PHE A 40 6.71 -3.92 23.97
N ILE A 41 6.20 -3.35 22.89
CA ILE A 41 6.73 -2.15 22.25
C ILE A 41 5.74 -0.99 22.46
N PRO A 42 6.23 0.23 22.76
CA PRO A 42 5.37 1.41 22.83
C PRO A 42 4.59 1.63 21.54
N LYS A 43 3.29 1.90 21.65
CA LYS A 43 2.38 2.09 20.49
C LYS A 43 2.86 3.18 19.53
N GLU A 44 3.48 4.23 20.05
CA GLU A 44 4.05 5.31 19.24
C GLU A 44 5.17 4.79 18.32
N PHE A 45 6.06 3.95 18.84
CA PHE A 45 7.15 3.38 18.05
C PHE A 45 6.63 2.44 16.96
N VAL A 46 5.61 1.64 17.27
CA VAL A 46 4.95 0.82 16.25
C VAL A 46 4.30 1.70 15.18
N GLY A 47 3.69 2.82 15.58
CA GLY A 47 3.16 3.81 14.63
C GLY A 47 4.21 4.45 13.73
N GLN A 48 5.41 4.71 14.27
CA GLN A 48 6.55 5.18 13.49
C GLN A 48 7.02 4.12 12.49
N ILE A 49 7.06 2.84 12.87
CA ILE A 49 7.36 1.73 11.96
C ILE A 49 6.32 1.66 10.84
N MET A 50 5.03 1.71 11.15
CA MET A 50 3.97 1.65 10.13
C MET A 50 4.05 2.83 9.17
N THR A 51 4.29 4.03 9.70
CA THR A 51 4.50 5.23 8.89
C THR A 51 5.73 5.09 7.99
N MET A 52 6.80 4.50 8.51
CA MET A 52 8.04 4.24 7.79
C MET A 52 7.82 3.23 6.66
N LEU A 53 7.21 2.07 6.94
CA LEU A 53 6.93 1.05 5.94
C LEU A 53 6.03 1.61 4.84
N ASN A 54 5.05 2.45 5.19
CA ASN A 54 4.20 3.09 4.19
C ASN A 54 4.94 4.10 3.32
N LYS A 55 5.93 4.81 3.88
CA LYS A 55 6.82 5.65 3.07
C LYS A 55 7.70 4.80 2.16
N GLY A 56 8.22 3.69 2.67
CA GLY A 56 9.07 2.77 1.95
C GLY A 56 8.33 2.00 0.85
N SER A 57 7.05 1.69 1.03
CA SER A 57 6.21 1.01 0.04
C SER A 57 5.93 1.84 -1.22
N ILE A 58 6.44 3.07 -1.24
CA ILE A 58 6.34 4.00 -2.35
C ILE A 58 7.76 4.18 -2.88
N HIS A 59 7.91 4.01 -4.18
CA HIS A 59 9.11 4.30 -4.92
C HIS A 59 9.59 5.73 -4.58
N SER A 60 10.67 5.84 -3.82
CA SER A 60 11.27 7.12 -3.45
C SER A 60 12.24 7.52 -4.56
N GLN A 61 11.96 8.60 -5.30
CA GLN A 61 12.91 9.10 -6.30
C GLN A 61 13.23 10.59 -6.23
N SER A 62 14.51 10.86 -6.48
CA SER A 62 15.14 12.16 -6.74
C SER A 62 14.93 12.55 -8.21
N SER A 63 14.72 13.85 -8.45
CA SER A 63 14.29 14.43 -9.74
C SER A 63 15.40 14.65 -10.77
N SER A 64 16.59 14.08 -10.59
CA SER A 64 17.81 14.57 -11.26
C SER A 64 18.47 13.60 -12.27
N PHE A 65 17.87 12.46 -12.62
CA PHE A 65 18.58 11.39 -13.35
C PHE A 65 18.11 11.12 -14.78
N THR A 66 18.97 10.44 -15.54
CA THR A 66 18.67 9.97 -16.90
C THR A 66 17.76 8.73 -16.89
N GLU A 67 17.03 8.52 -17.99
CA GLU A 67 15.96 7.50 -18.12
C GLU A 67 16.40 6.06 -17.83
N ALA A 68 17.64 5.68 -18.19
CA ALA A 68 18.18 4.34 -17.91
C ALA A 68 18.65 4.17 -16.45
N GLU A 69 18.99 5.26 -15.77
CA GLU A 69 19.38 5.26 -14.36
C GLU A 69 18.16 5.26 -13.44
N ILE A 70 17.05 5.84 -13.90
CA ILE A 70 15.77 5.87 -13.19
C ILE A 70 15.26 4.45 -12.91
N ASP A 71 15.21 3.59 -13.94
CA ASP A 71 14.67 2.22 -13.83
C ASP A 71 15.47 1.36 -12.83
N ILE A 72 16.81 1.48 -12.85
CA ILE A 72 17.71 0.74 -11.96
C ILE A 72 17.67 1.31 -10.53
N ARG A 73 17.33 2.60 -10.37
CA ARG A 73 17.31 3.30 -9.07
C ARG A 73 15.92 3.44 -8.45
N MET A 74 14.94 2.69 -8.94
CA MET A 74 13.54 2.77 -8.47
C MET A 74 13.33 2.14 -7.09
N ARG A 75 14.31 1.41 -6.55
CA ARG A 75 14.18 0.69 -5.27
C ARG A 75 12.95 -0.22 -5.24
N GLU A 76 12.71 -0.93 -6.34
CA GLU A 76 11.48 -1.70 -6.55
C GLU A 76 11.34 -2.82 -5.51
N GLU A 77 12.42 -3.54 -5.21
CA GLU A 77 12.39 -4.64 -4.26
C GLU A 77 12.17 -4.13 -2.83
N PHE A 78 12.82 -3.03 -2.46
CA PHE A 78 12.56 -2.38 -1.18
C PHE A 78 11.10 -1.93 -1.03
N SER A 79 10.54 -1.32 -2.07
CA SER A 79 9.15 -0.86 -2.08
C SER A 79 8.17 -2.02 -1.95
N LYS A 80 8.45 -3.10 -2.67
CA LYS A 80 7.68 -4.34 -2.61
C LYS A 80 7.71 -4.96 -1.21
N VAL A 81 8.89 -5.12 -0.60
CA VAL A 81 9.03 -5.74 0.74
C VAL A 81 8.34 -4.90 1.82
N CYS A 82 8.41 -3.57 1.73
CA CYS A 82 7.65 -2.67 2.61
C CYS A 82 6.14 -2.88 2.48
N PHE A 83 5.63 -2.99 1.24
CA PHE A 83 4.22 -3.21 0.96
C PHE A 83 3.74 -4.58 1.47
N GLU A 84 4.49 -5.64 1.16
CA GLU A 84 4.20 -7.01 1.61
C GLU A 84 4.17 -7.08 3.15
N THR A 85 5.08 -6.39 3.82
CA THR A 85 5.10 -6.31 5.29
C THR A 85 3.85 -5.61 5.83
N LEU A 86 3.47 -4.45 5.28
CA LEU A 86 2.22 -3.78 5.68
C LEU A 86 1.00 -4.67 5.49
N LEU A 87 0.93 -5.38 4.37
CA LEU A 87 -0.17 -6.29 4.06
C LEU A 87 -0.22 -7.49 5.03
N GLN A 88 0.95 -8.08 5.32
CA GLN A 88 1.08 -9.19 6.28
C GLN A 88 0.54 -8.80 7.66
N PHE A 89 0.88 -7.61 8.15
CA PHE A 89 0.40 -7.14 9.45
C PHE A 89 -1.03 -6.60 9.41
N SER A 90 -1.52 -6.17 8.26
CA SER A 90 -2.93 -5.80 8.05
C SER A 90 -3.88 -6.98 8.23
N PHE A 91 -3.50 -8.18 7.78
CA PHE A 91 -4.36 -9.38 7.81
C PHE A 91 -3.81 -10.53 8.66
N SER A 92 -3.00 -10.22 9.68
CA SER A 92 -2.45 -11.27 10.54
C SER A 92 -3.58 -12.09 11.18
N ASN A 93 -3.71 -13.36 10.80
CA ASN A 93 -4.73 -14.30 11.28
C ASN A 93 -4.58 -14.65 12.78
N LYS A 94 -3.59 -14.09 13.48
CA LYS A 94 -3.32 -14.30 14.90
C LYS A 94 -3.57 -13.03 15.69
N VAL A 95 -4.74 -12.41 15.57
CA VAL A 95 -5.16 -11.37 16.52
C VAL A 95 -5.54 -12.05 17.84
N THR A 96 -4.53 -12.34 18.64
CA THR A 96 -4.68 -12.93 19.98
C THR A 96 -4.74 -11.86 21.06
N THR A 97 -4.30 -10.64 20.72
CA THR A 97 -4.20 -9.52 21.66
C THR A 97 -4.84 -8.23 21.10
N PRO A 98 -5.32 -7.32 21.97
CA PRO A 98 -5.86 -6.02 21.55
C PRO A 98 -4.86 -5.15 20.78
N GLN A 99 -3.57 -5.34 21.01
CA GLN A 99 -2.50 -4.55 20.39
C GLN A 99 -2.16 -5.05 18.98
N GLU A 100 -2.21 -6.36 18.71
CA GLU A 100 -2.19 -6.89 17.34
C GLU A 100 -3.36 -6.36 16.50
N GLY A 101 -4.56 -6.29 17.08
CA GLY A 101 -5.72 -5.71 16.39
C GLY A 101 -5.56 -4.21 16.12
N TYR A 102 -4.89 -3.47 17.01
CA TYR A 102 -4.55 -2.07 16.78
C TYR A 102 -3.56 -1.89 15.63
N ILE A 103 -2.56 -2.77 15.54
CA ILE A 103 -1.54 -2.77 14.48
C ILE A 103 -2.16 -3.05 13.13
N SER A 104 -3.01 -4.08 13.04
CA SER A 104 -3.75 -4.42 11.82
C SER A 104 -4.58 -3.24 11.33
N ARG A 105 -5.38 -2.62 12.20
CA ARG A 105 -6.19 -1.44 11.83
C ARG A 105 -5.33 -0.25 11.38
N MET A 106 -4.18 -0.04 12.02
CA MET A 106 -3.27 1.03 11.65
C MET A 106 -2.65 0.79 10.27
N ALA A 107 -2.13 -0.41 10.03
CA ALA A 107 -1.54 -0.78 8.75
C ALA A 107 -2.56 -0.63 7.61
N LEU A 108 -3.79 -1.10 7.82
CA LEU A 108 -4.91 -0.93 6.88
C LEU A 108 -5.23 0.53 6.61
N SER A 109 -5.42 1.34 7.66
CA SER A 109 -5.75 2.76 7.53
C SER A 109 -4.66 3.53 6.78
N VAL A 110 -3.40 3.22 7.06
CA VAL A 110 -2.25 3.85 6.43
C VAL A 110 -2.15 3.47 4.95
N LEU A 111 -2.33 2.18 4.61
CA LEU A 111 -2.38 1.70 3.22
C LEU A 111 -3.53 2.37 2.45
N LEU A 112 -4.75 2.34 3.00
CA LEU A 112 -5.95 2.89 2.36
C LEU A 112 -5.84 4.38 2.12
N LYS A 113 -5.42 5.14 3.13
CA LYS A 113 -5.21 6.58 3.00
C LYS A 113 -4.17 6.89 1.93
N ARG A 114 -3.10 6.10 1.86
CA ARG A 114 -2.08 6.29 0.85
C ARG A 114 -2.57 5.98 -0.55
N SER A 115 -3.32 4.88 -0.74
CA SER A 115 -3.94 4.55 -2.02
C SER A 115 -4.82 5.70 -2.51
N GLN A 116 -5.66 6.27 -1.63
CA GLN A 116 -6.47 7.46 -1.94
C GLN A 116 -5.60 8.63 -2.41
N ASP A 117 -4.54 8.97 -1.68
CA ASP A 117 -3.70 10.12 -2.00
C ASP A 117 -2.98 9.98 -3.36
N VAL A 118 -2.52 8.78 -3.72
CA VAL A 118 -1.93 8.53 -5.06
C VAL A 118 -2.98 8.63 -6.15
N LEU A 119 -4.13 7.96 -5.96
CA LEU A 119 -5.22 7.98 -6.93
C LEU A 119 -5.69 9.41 -7.22
N HIS A 120 -5.94 10.21 -6.17
CA HIS A 120 -6.36 11.60 -6.32
C HIS A 120 -5.32 12.46 -7.04
N ARG A 121 -4.03 12.30 -6.70
CA ARG A 121 -2.95 13.04 -7.38
C ARG A 121 -2.88 12.67 -8.86
N TYR A 122 -2.95 11.38 -9.16
CA TYR A 122 -2.92 10.89 -10.53
C TYR A 122 -4.09 11.45 -11.36
N ILE A 123 -5.31 11.42 -10.82
CA ILE A 123 -6.51 11.97 -11.48
C ILE A 123 -6.34 13.47 -11.77
N GLU A 124 -5.88 14.24 -10.78
CA GLU A 124 -5.68 15.68 -10.95
C GLU A 124 -4.58 15.99 -11.97
N ASP A 125 -3.46 15.26 -11.93
CA ASP A 125 -2.38 15.42 -12.89
C ASP A 125 -2.84 15.05 -14.31
N GLU A 126 -3.59 13.94 -14.48
CA GLU A 126 -4.15 13.52 -15.77
C GLU A 126 -5.08 14.59 -16.33
N ARG A 127 -5.96 15.14 -15.48
CA ARG A 127 -6.92 16.20 -15.83
C ARG A 127 -6.20 17.48 -16.31
N LEU A 128 -5.09 17.83 -15.67
CA LEU A 128 -4.30 19.01 -16.02
C LEU A 128 -3.37 18.78 -17.23
N SER A 129 -2.97 17.53 -17.49
CA SER A 129 -2.03 17.17 -18.55
C SER A 129 -2.63 17.27 -19.96
N GLY A 130 -3.95 17.19 -20.09
CA GLY A 130 -4.67 17.32 -21.36
C GLY A 130 -4.30 16.20 -22.35
N LYS A 131 -3.46 16.51 -23.35
CA LYS A 131 -2.96 15.53 -24.34
C LYS A 131 -1.51 15.09 -24.11
N CYS A 132 -0.82 15.69 -23.14
CA CYS A 132 0.54 15.30 -22.82
C CYS A 132 0.50 14.00 -21.99
N PRO A 133 1.32 12.98 -22.29
CA PRO A 133 1.42 11.83 -21.42
C PRO A 133 2.00 12.23 -20.06
N LEU A 134 1.46 11.65 -18.99
CA LEU A 134 2.02 11.83 -17.66
C LEU A 134 3.41 11.19 -17.55
N PRO A 135 4.27 11.67 -16.62
CA PRO A 135 5.55 11.04 -16.35
C PRO A 135 5.40 9.54 -16.06
N ARG A 136 6.26 8.71 -16.66
CA ARG A 136 6.23 7.25 -16.46
C ARG A 136 6.25 6.85 -14.99
N GLN A 137 6.95 7.62 -14.14
CA GLN A 137 6.97 7.42 -12.69
C GLN A 137 5.57 7.46 -12.07
N GLN A 138 4.74 8.43 -12.45
CA GLN A 138 3.37 8.53 -11.95
C GLN A 138 2.51 7.37 -12.47
N VAL A 139 2.72 6.96 -13.72
CA VAL A 139 2.06 5.79 -14.32
C VAL A 139 2.44 4.50 -13.58
N THR A 140 3.71 4.32 -13.25
CA THR A 140 4.20 3.18 -12.47
C THR A 140 3.63 3.20 -11.04
N GLU A 141 3.63 4.35 -10.38
CA GLU A 141 3.10 4.52 -9.02
C GLU A 141 1.61 4.16 -8.94
N ILE A 142 0.79 4.63 -9.90
CA ILE A 142 -0.64 4.30 -9.93
C ILE A 142 -0.87 2.81 -10.20
N ILE A 143 -0.09 2.17 -11.09
CA ILE A 143 -0.19 0.73 -11.35
C ILE A 143 0.10 -0.07 -10.08
N PHE A 144 1.15 0.29 -9.33
CA PHE A 144 1.45 -0.36 -8.06
C PHE A 144 0.35 -0.17 -7.03
N VAL A 145 -0.21 1.04 -6.92
CA VAL A 145 -1.35 1.30 -6.02
C VAL A 145 -2.59 0.51 -6.42
N LEU A 146 -2.91 0.41 -7.70
CA LEU A 146 -4.05 -0.37 -8.18
C LEU A 146 -3.87 -1.87 -7.89
N LYS A 147 -2.67 -2.43 -8.11
CA LYS A 147 -2.34 -3.81 -7.73
C LYS A 147 -2.42 -4.03 -6.21
N ALA A 148 -1.93 -3.06 -5.44
CA ALA A 148 -2.00 -3.07 -3.99
C ALA A 148 -3.46 -3.08 -3.48
N VAL A 149 -4.32 -2.23 -4.06
CA VAL A 149 -5.75 -2.18 -3.75
C VAL A 149 -6.43 -3.50 -4.13
N SER A 150 -6.14 -4.06 -5.30
CA SER A 150 -6.66 -5.37 -5.70
C SER A 150 -6.30 -6.46 -4.68
N THR A 151 -5.02 -6.51 -4.29
CA THR A 151 -4.49 -7.47 -3.30
C THR A 151 -5.12 -7.28 -1.93
N LEU A 152 -5.31 -6.03 -1.50
CA LEU A 152 -5.96 -5.66 -0.25
C LEU A 152 -7.40 -6.17 -0.21
N ILE A 153 -8.18 -5.93 -1.28
CA ILE A 153 -9.57 -6.35 -1.38
C ILE A 153 -9.66 -7.88 -1.40
N ASP A 154 -8.82 -8.55 -2.18
CA ASP A 154 -8.76 -10.02 -2.21
C ASP A 154 -8.40 -10.62 -0.84
N SER A 155 -7.55 -9.96 -0.07
CA SER A 155 -7.20 -10.38 1.29
C SER A 155 -8.36 -10.18 2.26
N LEU A 156 -9.10 -9.07 2.13
CA LEU A 156 -10.32 -8.85 2.91
C LEU A 156 -11.40 -9.89 2.57
N LYS A 157 -11.59 -10.27 1.29
CA LYS A 157 -12.55 -11.31 0.88
C LYS A 157 -12.29 -12.66 1.55
N LYS A 158 -11.02 -12.97 1.79
CA LYS A 158 -10.59 -14.24 2.42
C LYS A 158 -10.66 -14.18 3.94
N THR A 159 -10.75 -12.97 4.51
CA THR A 159 -10.85 -12.74 5.95
C THR A 159 -12.31 -12.91 6.40
N GLN A 160 -12.54 -13.51 7.56
CA GLN A 160 -13.91 -13.60 8.11
C GLN A 160 -14.46 -12.18 8.38
N PRO A 161 -15.70 -11.85 7.99
CA PRO A 161 -16.25 -10.49 8.11
C PRO A 161 -16.23 -9.91 9.52
N GLU A 162 -16.30 -10.78 10.53
CA GLU A 162 -16.24 -10.43 11.96
C GLU A 162 -14.85 -9.93 12.42
N ASN A 163 -13.79 -10.18 11.64
CA ASN A 163 -12.44 -9.72 11.93
C ASN A 163 -12.10 -8.38 11.26
N VAL A 164 -13.00 -7.85 10.42
CA VAL A 164 -12.84 -6.55 9.76
C VAL A 164 -13.78 -5.55 10.42
N ASP A 165 -13.23 -4.49 11.00
CA ASP A 165 -14.06 -3.46 11.62
C ASP A 165 -14.83 -2.64 10.56
N ALA A 166 -15.99 -2.11 10.95
CA ALA A 166 -16.88 -1.40 10.04
C ALA A 166 -16.24 -0.16 9.40
N ASN A 167 -15.28 0.50 10.07
CA ASN A 167 -14.61 1.67 9.52
C ASN A 167 -13.59 1.27 8.43
N THR A 168 -12.83 0.19 8.63
CA THR A 168 -11.98 -0.38 7.56
C THR A 168 -12.83 -0.74 6.34
N TRP A 169 -13.98 -1.40 6.56
CA TRP A 169 -14.91 -1.75 5.47
C TRP A 169 -15.42 -0.51 4.74
N ALA A 170 -15.82 0.54 5.47
CA ALA A 170 -16.27 1.80 4.90
C ALA A 170 -15.17 2.51 4.09
N GLN A 171 -13.92 2.48 4.56
CA GLN A 171 -12.78 3.08 3.84
C GLN A 171 -12.48 2.36 2.51
N VAL A 172 -12.61 1.03 2.49
CA VAL A 172 -12.47 0.24 1.25
C VAL A 172 -13.58 0.62 0.27
N ILE A 173 -14.83 0.68 0.72
CA ILE A 173 -15.96 1.13 -0.13
C ILE A 173 -15.73 2.56 -0.63
N ALA A 174 -15.19 3.44 0.20
CA ALA A 174 -14.90 4.83 -0.16
C ALA A 174 -13.80 4.99 -1.22
N LEU A 175 -13.01 3.94 -1.52
CA LEU A 175 -12.09 3.95 -2.67
C LEU A 175 -12.82 3.82 -4.01
N TYR A 176 -14.01 3.20 -4.03
CA TYR A 176 -14.71 2.88 -5.26
C TYR A 176 -14.96 4.11 -6.16
N PRO A 177 -15.47 5.25 -5.66
CA PRO A 177 -15.66 6.44 -6.49
C PRO A 177 -14.35 6.92 -7.13
N THR A 178 -13.27 6.98 -6.36
CA THR A 178 -11.96 7.40 -6.86
C THR A 178 -11.41 6.45 -7.93
N LEU A 179 -11.58 5.13 -7.77
CA LEU A 179 -11.20 4.16 -8.80
C LEU A 179 -12.03 4.34 -10.08
N VAL A 180 -13.33 4.60 -9.95
CA VAL A 180 -14.20 4.86 -11.11
C VAL A 180 -13.78 6.14 -11.84
N GLU A 181 -13.31 7.17 -11.14
CA GLU A 181 -12.77 8.38 -11.78
C GLU A 181 -11.53 8.08 -12.65
N CYS A 182 -10.73 7.08 -12.32
CA CYS A 182 -9.56 6.69 -13.12
C CYS A 182 -9.90 6.02 -14.47
N ILE A 183 -11.17 5.73 -14.79
CA ILE A 183 -11.53 5.06 -16.06
C ILE A 183 -11.27 5.91 -17.30
N THR A 184 -11.09 7.22 -17.14
CA THR A 184 -10.77 8.13 -18.25
C THR A 184 -9.31 8.02 -18.70
N CYS A 185 -8.50 7.26 -17.97
CA CYS A 185 -7.09 7.08 -18.23
C CYS A 185 -6.83 6.56 -19.66
N SER A 186 -5.82 7.14 -20.29
CA SER A 186 -5.38 6.78 -21.64
C SER A 186 -4.32 5.66 -21.67
N SER A 187 -3.70 5.32 -20.54
CA SER A 187 -2.71 4.24 -20.45
C SER A 187 -3.38 2.87 -20.38
N SER A 188 -3.04 1.98 -21.31
CA SER A 188 -3.55 0.61 -21.35
C SER A 188 -3.16 -0.21 -20.10
N GLU A 189 -1.97 0.03 -19.56
CA GLU A 189 -1.44 -0.67 -18.38
C GLU A 189 -2.20 -0.26 -17.12
N VAL A 190 -2.47 1.05 -16.98
CA VAL A 190 -3.29 1.60 -15.89
C VAL A 190 -4.72 1.07 -16.01
N CYS A 191 -5.31 1.09 -17.21
CA CYS A 191 -6.64 0.53 -17.47
C CYS A 191 -6.74 -0.96 -17.10
N SER A 192 -5.70 -1.75 -17.39
CA SER A 192 -5.66 -3.16 -17.00
C SER A 192 -5.64 -3.33 -15.48
N ALA A 193 -4.73 -2.64 -14.80
CA ALA A 193 -4.62 -2.69 -13.34
C ALA A 193 -5.88 -2.16 -12.64
N LEU A 194 -6.51 -1.12 -13.21
CA LEU A 194 -7.74 -0.54 -12.71
C LEU A 194 -8.90 -1.53 -12.81
N LYS A 195 -9.01 -2.22 -13.95
CA LYS A 195 -10.02 -3.26 -14.13
C LYS A 195 -9.85 -4.38 -13.09
N GLU A 196 -8.62 -4.82 -12.85
CA GLU A 196 -8.33 -5.82 -11.81
C GLU A 196 -8.72 -5.32 -10.42
N ALA A 197 -8.46 -4.05 -10.09
CA ALA A 197 -8.84 -3.46 -8.80
C ALA A 197 -10.36 -3.27 -8.63
N LEU A 198 -11.09 -2.97 -9.72
CA LEU A 198 -12.55 -2.74 -9.69
C LEU A 198 -13.35 -4.04 -9.63
N VAL A 199 -12.88 -5.14 -10.23
CA VAL A 199 -13.63 -6.41 -10.29
C VAL A 199 -14.04 -6.93 -8.91
N PRO A 200 -13.16 -6.94 -7.89
CA PRO A 200 -13.52 -7.40 -6.54
C PRO A 200 -14.62 -6.58 -5.85
N PHE A 201 -14.84 -5.31 -6.23
CA PHE A 201 -15.88 -4.47 -5.61
C PHE A 201 -17.29 -5.01 -5.80
N LYS A 202 -17.56 -5.78 -6.86
CA LYS A 202 -18.86 -6.42 -7.07
C LYS A 202 -19.28 -7.29 -5.89
N ASP A 203 -18.31 -7.92 -5.22
CA ASP A 203 -18.53 -8.81 -4.09
C ASP A 203 -18.62 -8.00 -2.77
N PHE A 204 -18.01 -6.82 -2.74
CA PHE A 204 -17.93 -5.91 -1.57
C PHE A 204 -19.13 -4.96 -1.41
N MET A 205 -19.84 -4.68 -2.49
CA MET A 205 -21.04 -3.82 -2.49
C MET A 205 -22.27 -4.50 -1.84
N HIS A 206 -22.10 -5.71 -1.31
CA HIS A 206 -23.09 -6.37 -0.47
C HIS A 206 -22.72 -6.16 1.00
N PRO A 207 -23.62 -5.63 1.84
CA PRO A 207 -23.35 -5.50 3.27
C PRO A 207 -23.08 -6.89 3.89
N PRO A 208 -22.17 -7.01 4.88
CA PRO A 208 -21.98 -8.27 5.61
C PRO A 208 -23.33 -8.75 6.14
N ALA A 209 -23.69 -10.00 5.86
CA ALA A 209 -24.97 -10.55 6.27
C ALA A 209 -25.13 -10.38 7.80
N SER A 210 -26.16 -9.64 8.21
CA SER A 210 -26.47 -9.44 9.62
C SER A 210 -26.74 -10.82 10.23
N LYS A 211 -25.96 -11.26 11.22
CA LYS A 211 -26.34 -12.41 12.03
C LYS A 211 -27.61 -11.99 12.78
N VAL A 212 -28.78 -12.34 12.23
CA VAL A 212 -30.05 -12.23 12.93
C VAL A 212 -29.94 -13.21 14.10
N GLN A 213 -29.67 -12.67 15.28
CA GLN A 213 -29.79 -13.40 16.53
C GLN A 213 -31.30 -13.58 16.73
N ASN A 214 -31.85 -14.67 16.19
CA ASN A 214 -33.21 -15.10 16.51
C ASN A 214 -33.22 -15.40 18.01
N GLY A 215 -33.67 -14.43 18.80
CA GLY A 215 -34.05 -14.64 20.17
C GLY A 215 -35.22 -15.60 20.21
N GLU A 216 -35.02 -16.76 20.82
CA GLU A 216 -36.10 -17.60 21.30
C GLU A 216 -36.94 -16.81 22.31
N SER A 217 -38.25 -16.71 22.06
CA SER A 217 -39.30 -16.53 23.06
C SER A 217 -40.63 -17.02 22.49
#